data_AF-A0A0B5FTK5-F1
#
_entry.id   AF-A0A0B5FTK5-F1
#
_cell.length_a   1.000
_cell.length_b   1.000
_cell.length_c   1.000
_cell.angle_alpha   90.00
_cell.angle_beta   90.00
_cell.angle_gamma   90.00
#
_symmetry.space_group_name_H-M   'P 1'
#
loop_
_entity.id
_entity.type
_entity.pdbx_description
1 polymer ?
#
loop_
_entity_poly.entity_id
_entity_poly.type
_entity_poly.pdbx_seq_one_letter_code
_entity_poly.pdbx_strand_id
1 'polypeptide(L)' 'MNECVASRTLEHCTCTYLSCDKRGHCCKCVAYHNRKGEIPGCFFSTEAERTYDRSFARLARDRSEN' A
#
# COMPACT_ATOMS: atom_id res chain seq x y z
N MET A 1 16.44 -20.14 -0.41
CA MET A 1 15.06 -19.99 -0.92
C MET A 1 14.26 -19.43 0.25
N ASN A 2 14.20 -18.11 0.38
CA ASN A 2 13.52 -17.43 1.49
C ASN A 2 12.19 -16.92 0.94
N GLU A 3 11.12 -17.68 1.13
CA GLU A 3 9.82 -17.32 0.57
C GLU A 3 9.16 -16.22 1.41
N CYS A 4 9.52 -14.96 1.13
CA CYS A 4 8.82 -13.80 1.67
C CYS A 4 7.66 -13.42 0.74
N VAL A 5 6.69 -14.31 0.58
CA VAL A 5 5.46 -14.04 -0.19
C VAL A 5 4.28 -14.59 0.58
N ALA A 6 3.48 -13.69 1.16
CA ALA A 6 2.18 -14.06 1.72
C ALA A 6 1.16 -14.38 0.62
N SER A 7 0.15 -15.17 0.98
CA SER A 7 -1.01 -15.45 0.13
C SER A 7 -1.69 -14.17 -0.35
N ARG A 8 -2.29 -14.22 -1.54
CA ARG A 8 -3.04 -13.09 -2.08
C ARG A 8 -4.37 -12.93 -1.34
N THR A 9 -4.60 -11.79 -0.71
CA THR A 9 -5.88 -11.46 -0.04
C THR A 9 -6.22 -9.98 -0.24
N LEU A 10 -7.50 -9.66 -0.36
CA LEU A 10 -8.00 -8.28 -0.47
C LEU A 10 -8.54 -7.72 0.86
N GLU A 11 -8.61 -8.53 1.92
CA GLU A 11 -9.26 -8.16 3.20
C GLU A 11 -8.69 -6.87 3.82
N HIS A 12 -7.39 -6.62 3.64
CA HIS A 12 -6.72 -5.43 4.17
C HIS A 12 -6.16 -4.51 3.07
N CYS A 13 -6.52 -4.74 1.81
CA CYS A 13 -5.95 -4.02 0.69
C CYS A 13 -6.81 -2.78 0.34
N THR A 14 -6.34 -1.59 0.71
CA THR A 14 -7.02 -0.33 0.36
C THR A 14 -6.52 0.29 -0.95
N CYS A 15 -5.60 -0.37 -1.68
CA CYS A 15 -5.08 0.15 -2.96
C CYS A 15 -6.23 0.47 -3.93
N THR A 16 -6.35 1.75 -4.26
CA THR A 16 -7.45 2.30 -5.08
C THR A 16 -7.22 2.11 -6.58
N TYR A 17 -6.00 1.76 -6.98
CA TYR A 17 -5.66 1.50 -8.37
C TYR A 17 -6.15 0.11 -8.80
N LEU A 18 -7.35 0.04 -9.37
CA LEU A 18 -8.07 -1.21 -9.66
C LEU A 18 -7.31 -2.16 -10.60
N SER A 19 -6.54 -1.62 -11.55
CA SER A 19 -5.73 -2.39 -12.51
C SER A 19 -4.34 -2.81 -11.99
N CYS A 20 -4.05 -2.60 -10.70
CA CYS A 20 -2.77 -2.98 -10.10
C CYS A 20 -2.59 -4.51 -10.06
N ASP A 21 -1.57 -5.01 -10.75
CA ASP A 21 -1.20 -6.43 -10.81
C ASP A 21 -0.73 -7.00 -9.46
N LYS A 22 -0.29 -6.13 -8.53
CA LYS A 22 0.17 -6.50 -7.18
C LYS A 22 -0.94 -6.41 -6.14
N ARG A 23 -2.14 -5.96 -6.51
CA ARG A 23 -3.24 -5.76 -5.56
C ARG A 23 -3.57 -7.06 -4.81
N GLY A 24 -3.51 -6.97 -3.49
CA GLY A 24 -3.67 -8.08 -2.56
C GLY A 24 -2.41 -8.93 -2.32
N HIS A 25 -1.26 -8.60 -2.92
CA HIS A 25 0.02 -9.27 -2.66
C HIS A 25 0.94 -8.38 -1.80
N CYS A 26 0.77 -8.40 -0.48
CA CYS A 26 1.45 -7.49 0.46
C CYS A 26 2.97 -7.41 0.26
N CYS A 27 3.67 -8.55 0.17
CA CYS A 27 5.12 -8.55 -0.04
C CYS A 27 5.52 -7.93 -1.38
N LYS A 28 4.75 -8.15 -2.45
CA LYS A 28 4.99 -7.54 -3.77
C LYS A 28 4.73 -6.03 -3.74
N CYS A 29 3.71 -5.57 -3.01
CA CYS A 29 3.42 -4.15 -2.81
C CYS A 29 4.55 -3.45 -2.07
N VAL A 30 4.97 -4.00 -0.92
CA VAL A 30 6.07 -3.44 -0.11
C VAL A 30 7.34 -3.35 -0.95
N ALA A 31 7.73 -4.44 -1.62
CA ALA A 31 8.94 -4.44 -2.45
C ALA A 31 8.86 -3.41 -3.59
N TYR A 32 7.69 -3.26 -4.23
CA TYR A 32 7.51 -2.33 -5.34
C TYR A 32 7.52 -0.86 -4.90
N HIS A 33 6.69 -0.50 -3.92
CA HIS A 33 6.58 0.89 -3.45
C HIS A 33 7.84 1.35 -2.73
N ASN A 34 8.49 0.48 -1.94
CA ASN A 34 9.75 0.83 -1.29
C ASN A 34 10.85 1.22 -2.29
N ARG A 35 10.94 0.53 -3.44
CA ARG A 35 11.88 0.91 -4.52
C ARG A 35 11.56 2.26 -5.16
N LYS A 36 10.35 2.77 -5.00
CA LYS A 36 9.90 4.08 -5.47
C LYS A 36 9.95 5.17 -4.38
N GLY A 37 10.36 4.83 -3.15
CA GLY A 37 10.25 5.75 -2.01
C GLY A 37 8.81 6.01 -1.58
N GLU A 38 7.89 5.11 -1.93
CA GLU A 38 6.46 5.19 -1.62
C GLU A 38 6.06 4.18 -0.53
N ILE A 39 4.97 4.47 0.15
CA ILE A 39 4.30 3.56 1.08
C ILE A 39 3.17 2.81 0.37
N PRO A 40 2.98 1.49 0.60
CA PRO A 40 1.86 0.77 0.02
C PRO A 40 0.50 1.35 0.46
N GLY A 41 -0.48 1.32 -0.44
CA GLY A 41 -1.80 1.92 -0.18
C GLY A 41 -2.51 1.41 1.08
N CYS A 42 -2.33 0.13 1.43
CA CYS A 42 -2.91 -0.51 2.62
C CYS A 42 -2.49 0.12 3.96
N PHE A 43 -1.51 1.02 3.98
CA PHE A 43 -1.10 1.73 5.19
C PHE A 43 -1.90 3.02 5.42
N PHE A 44 -2.63 3.48 4.41
CA PHE A 44 -3.46 4.68 4.40
C PHE A 44 -4.94 4.34 4.52
N SER A 45 -5.72 5.31 5.01
CA SER A 45 -7.18 5.33 4.82
C SER A 45 -7.54 5.30 3.32
N THR A 46 -8.75 4.83 3.01
CA THR A 46 -9.23 4.79 1.62
C THR A 46 -9.24 6.19 1.00
N GLU A 47 -9.60 7.22 1.77
CA GLU A 47 -9.64 8.61 1.26
C GLU A 47 -8.24 9.15 1.00
N ALA A 48 -7.26 8.89 1.86
CA ALA A 48 -5.89 9.31 1.61
C ALA A 48 -5.27 8.58 0.41
N GLU A 49 -5.46 7.25 0.29
CA GLU A 49 -4.94 6.46 -0.83
C GLU A 49 -5.54 6.87 -2.19
N ARG A 50 -6.78 7.41 -2.22
CA ARG A 50 -7.38 7.96 -3.46
C ARG A 50 -6.64 9.19 -3.99
N THR A 51 -5.85 9.87 -3.18
CA THR A 51 -5.05 11.02 -3.63
C THR A 51 -3.73 10.63 -4.27
N TYR A 52 -3.33 9.35 -4.16
CA TYR A 52 -2.08 8.79 -4.69
C TYR A 52 -0.79 9.42 -4.17
N ASP A 53 -0.86 10.36 -3.22
CA ASP A 53 0.31 10.83 -2.46
C ASP A 53 0.70 9.76 -1.43
N ARG A 54 1.60 8.88 -1.84
CA ARG A 54 2.12 7.77 -1.03
C ARG A 54 3.39 8.12 -0.26
N SER A 55 3.59 9.40 0.04
CA SER A 55 4.75 9.86 0.83
C SER A 55 4.62 9.55 2.32
N PHE A 56 5.75 9.48 3.02
CA PHE A 56 5.77 9.36 4.49
C PHE A 56 5.05 10.52 5.18
N ALA A 57 5.18 11.76 4.66
CA ALA A 57 4.50 12.93 5.19
C ALA A 57 2.98 12.79 5.09
N ARG A 58 2.48 12.27 3.97
CA ARG A 58 1.05 12.02 3.82
C ARG A 58 0.56 10.93 4.76
N LEU A 59 1.32 9.85 4.93
CA LEU A 59 0.98 8.78 5.86
C LEU A 59 0.89 9.29 7.30
N ALA A 60 1.84 10.12 7.72
CA ALA A 60 1.87 10.69 9.06
C ALA A 60 0.63 11.56 9.34
N ARG A 61 0.22 12.39 8.37
CA ARG A 61 -1.00 13.20 8.48
C ARG A 61 -2.25 12.33 8.56
N ASP A 62 -2.41 11.39 7.64
CA ASP A 62 -3.55 10.48 7.60
C ASP A 62 -3.73 9.70 8.91
N ARG A 63 -2.63 9.29 9.55
CA ARG A 63 -2.66 8.58 10.84
C ARG A 63 -2.81 9.47 12.08
N SER A 64 -2.65 10.78 11.94
CA SER A 64 -2.91 11.73 13.03
C SER A 64 -4.37 12.17 13.09
N GLU A 65 -5.11 11.95 12.01
CA GLU A 65 -6.50 12.40 11.83
C GLU A 65 -7.52 11.26 11.95
N ASN A 66 -7.06 10.01 12.08
CA ASN A 66 -7.85 8.78 12.20
C ASN A 66 -7.46 8.00 13.46
#